data_AF-A0A6G1WQP9-F1
#
_entry.id   AF-A0A6G1WQP9-F1
#
_cell.length_a   1.000
_cell.length_b   1.000
_cell.length_c   1.000
_cell.angle_alpha   90.00
_cell.angle_beta   90.00
_cell.angle_gamma   90.00
#
_symmetry.space_group_name_H-M   'P 1'
#
loop_
_entity.id
_entity.type
_entity.pdbx_description
1 polymer ?
#
loop_
_entity_poly.entity_id
_entity_poly.type
_entity_poly.pdbx_seq_one_letter_code
_entity_poly.pdbx_strand_id
1 'polypeptide(L)'
;MSFVGTWSHRSLINNPDLSADFSALEFGQGTLVLTELEPGRVGGTIGGPGWSLGLTGAVQPGDPVELQFTGKGEVAGETWIYSYRGYVVPNWPNGV
;
A
#
# COMPACT_ATOMS: atom_id res chain seq x y z
N MET A 1 -9.80 8.94 11.65
CA MET A 1 -8.74 7.90 11.61
C MET A 1 -7.60 8.43 10.76
N SER A 2 -6.36 8.30 11.20
CA SER A 2 -5.19 8.80 10.45
C SER A 2 -4.64 7.68 9.55
N PHE A 3 -4.29 8.02 8.31
CA PHE A 3 -3.56 7.11 7.41
C PHE A 3 -2.04 7.10 7.69
N VAL A 4 -1.55 8.13 8.38
CA VAL A 4 -0.13 8.27 8.71
C VAL A 4 0.28 7.21 9.72
N GLY A 5 1.37 6.50 9.42
CA GLY A 5 1.86 5.44 10.29
C GLY A 5 2.74 4.43 9.57
N THR A 6 3.05 3.36 10.29
CA THR A 6 3.75 2.18 9.78
C THR A 6 2.77 1.02 9.72
N TRP A 7 2.67 0.40 8.56
CA TRP A 7 1.69 -0.63 8.23
C TRP A 7 2.40 -1.88 7.72
N SER A 8 1.83 -3.05 8.05
CA SER A 8 2.20 -4.28 7.34
C SER A 8 1.59 -4.26 5.95
N HIS A 9 2.40 -4.43 4.92
CA HIS A 9 1.94 -4.56 3.54
C HIS A 9 1.94 -6.02 3.12
N ARG A 10 0.84 -6.46 2.51
CA ARG A 10 0.72 -7.75 1.83
C ARG A 10 -0.03 -7.52 0.53
N SER A 11 0.52 -8.04 -0.56
CA SER A 11 -0.09 -8.03 -1.88
C SER A 11 -0.36 -9.48 -2.30
N LEU A 12 -1.50 -9.68 -2.96
CA LEU A 12 -1.98 -11.00 -3.37
C LEU A 12 -2.17 -11.03 -4.89
N ILE A 13 -1.85 -12.16 -5.50
CA ILE A 13 -2.20 -12.47 -6.88
C ILE A 13 -3.73 -12.57 -6.95
N ASN A 14 -4.33 -11.88 -7.92
CA ASN A 14 -5.77 -11.99 -8.19
C ASN A 14 -6.08 -13.30 -8.92
N ASN A 15 -6.15 -14.40 -8.17
CA ASN A 15 -6.53 -15.72 -8.68
C ASN A 15 -7.93 -16.09 -8.19
N PRO A 16 -8.93 -16.27 -9.09
CA PRO A 16 -10.28 -16.65 -8.70
C PRO A 16 -10.45 -18.16 -8.41
N ASP A 17 -9.44 -18.98 -8.69
CA ASP A 17 -9.49 -20.43 -8.43
C ASP A 17 -9.41 -20.73 -6.93
N LEU A 18 -10.54 -21.18 -6.36
CA LEU A 18 -10.67 -21.55 -4.95
C LEU A 18 -9.92 -22.83 -4.56
N SER A 19 -9.44 -23.61 -5.53
CA SER A 19 -8.62 -24.78 -5.25
C SER A 19 -7.14 -24.44 -5.04
N ALA A 20 -6.72 -23.22 -5.37
CA ALA A 20 -5.38 -22.75 -5.08
C ALA A 20 -5.17 -22.55 -3.57
N ASP A 21 -4.02 -23.01 -3.06
CA ASP A 21 -3.63 -22.76 -1.67
C ASP A 21 -3.49 -21.26 -1.42
N PHE A 22 -4.03 -20.77 -0.30
CA PHE A 22 -3.97 -19.34 0.02
C PHE A 22 -2.53 -18.81 0.13
N SER A 23 -1.59 -19.64 0.62
CA SER A 23 -0.17 -19.29 0.69
C SER A 23 0.46 -19.09 -0.69
N ALA A 24 -0.08 -19.72 -1.75
CA ALA A 24 0.37 -19.53 -3.11
C ALA A 24 -0.11 -18.20 -3.73
N LEU A 25 -1.00 -17.47 -3.04
CA LEU A 25 -1.47 -16.16 -3.50
C LEU A 25 -0.54 -15.01 -3.11
N GLU A 26 0.46 -15.23 -2.25
CA GLU A 26 1.40 -14.16 -1.88
C GLU A 26 2.17 -13.66 -3.10
N PHE A 27 1.98 -12.38 -3.44
CA PHE A 27 2.79 -11.70 -4.46
C PHE A 27 4.00 -11.02 -3.82
N GLY A 28 3.81 -10.44 -2.64
CA GLY A 28 4.88 -9.81 -1.89
C GLY A 28 4.39 -9.19 -0.59
N GLN A 29 5.32 -9.03 0.35
CA GLN A 29 5.09 -8.43 1.64
C GLN A 29 6.20 -7.48 2.05
N GLY A 30 5.90 -6.54 2.93
CA GLY A 30 6.86 -5.57 3.41
C GLY A 30 6.28 -4.62 4.45
N THR A 31 6.96 -3.50 4.63
CA THR A 31 6.53 -2.40 5.48
C THR A 31 6.12 -1.22 4.60
N LEU A 32 4.92 -0.69 4.85
CA LEU A 32 4.41 0.52 4.25
C LEU A 32 4.46 1.63 5.29
N VAL A 33 5.27 2.65 5.05
CA VAL A 33 5.31 3.87 5.85
C VAL A 33 4.58 4.95 5.08
N LEU A 34 3.53 5.51 5.66
CA LEU A 34 2.77 6.63 5.09
C LEU A 34 2.99 7.88 5.94
N THR A 35 3.31 8.98 5.27
CA THR A 35 3.44 10.31 5.88
C THR A 35 2.53 11.31 5.17
N GLU A 36 2.10 12.33 5.90
CA GLU A 36 1.50 13.52 5.30
C GLU A 36 2.63 14.53 5.02
N LEU A 37 2.87 14.82 3.75
CA LEU A 37 3.93 15.76 3.35
C LEU A 37 3.48 17.21 3.55
N GLU A 38 2.24 17.46 3.18
CA GLU A 38 1.49 18.71 3.32
C GLU A 38 -0.01 18.36 3.27
N PRO A 39 -0.93 19.25 3.67
CA PRO A 39 -2.36 18.94 3.66
C PRO A 39 -2.83 18.42 2.29
N GLY A 40 -3.41 17.22 2.27
CA GLY A 40 -3.91 16.58 1.04
C GLY A 40 -2.84 15.84 0.23
N ARG A 41 -1.61 15.68 0.74
CA ARG A 41 -0.51 15.00 0.05
C ARG A 41 0.09 13.89 0.90
N VAL A 42 0.15 12.70 0.31
CA VAL A 42 0.75 11.52 0.93
C VAL A 42 2.15 11.29 0.37
N GLY A 43 3.05 10.88 1.25
CA GLY A 43 4.37 10.37 0.90
C GLY A 43 4.73 9.16 1.75
N GLY A 44 6.00 8.76 1.65
CA GLY A 44 6.57 7.71 2.48
C GLY A 44 7.29 6.66 1.66
N THR A 45 7.27 5.40 2.12
CA THR A 45 7.97 4.30 1.49
C THR A 45 7.17 3.00 1.57
N ILE A 46 7.41 2.11 0.62
CA ILE A 46 7.00 0.71 0.69
C ILE A 46 8.19 -0.16 0.34
N GLY A 47 8.52 -1.13 1.18
CA GLY A 47 9.75 -1.90 0.99
C GLY A 47 9.88 -3.12 1.88
N GLY A 48 10.89 -3.92 1.57
CA GLY A 48 11.30 -5.10 2.31
C GLY A 48 12.79 -5.38 2.12
N PRO A 49 13.30 -6.53 2.57
CA PRO A 49 14.70 -6.88 2.36
C PRO A 49 15.06 -6.84 0.86
N GLY A 50 16.00 -5.98 0.49
CA GLY A 50 16.51 -5.87 -0.89
C GLY A 50 15.70 -4.99 -1.85
N TRP A 51 14.60 -4.37 -1.42
CA TRP A 51 13.80 -3.50 -2.28
C TRP A 51 13.09 -2.39 -1.49
N SER A 52 12.95 -1.21 -2.09
CA SER A 52 12.23 -0.08 -1.50
C SER A 52 11.78 0.87 -2.59
N LEU A 53 10.55 1.36 -2.49
CA LEU A 53 9.96 2.35 -3.38
C LEU A 53 9.61 3.60 -2.57
N GLY A 54 9.99 4.76 -3.09
CA GLY A 54 9.51 6.05 -2.58
C GLY A 54 8.08 6.30 -3.04
N LEU A 55 7.23 6.76 -2.12
CA LEU A 55 5.82 7.03 -2.37
C LEU A 55 5.56 8.53 -2.50
N THR A 56 4.73 8.91 -3.47
CA THR A 56 4.17 10.26 -3.58
C THR A 56 2.78 10.22 -4.19
N GLY A 57 1.87 11.04 -3.67
CA GLY A 57 0.51 11.10 -4.18
C GLY A 57 -0.36 12.14 -3.49
N ALA A 58 -1.66 11.89 -3.55
CA ALA A 58 -2.71 12.74 -3.01
C ALA A 58 -3.59 11.97 -2.02
N VAL A 59 -4.17 12.72 -1.09
CA VAL A 59 -5.17 12.28 -0.13
C VAL A 59 -6.46 13.01 -0.46
N GLN A 60 -7.54 12.27 -0.67
CA GLN A 60 -8.88 12.82 -0.75
C GLN A 60 -9.59 12.57 0.59
N PRO A 61 -9.84 13.61 1.39
CA PRO A 61 -10.62 13.48 2.62
C PRO A 61 -12.03 12.96 2.33
N GLY A 62 -12.58 12.18 3.25
CA GLY A 62 -13.90 11.57 3.12
C GLY A 62 -14.11 10.46 4.14
N ASP A 63 -15.22 9.73 3.98
CA ASP A 63 -15.50 8.50 4.72
C ASP A 63 -15.92 7.40 3.72
N PRO A 64 -15.00 6.53 3.27
CA PRO A 64 -13.61 6.42 3.72
C PRO A 64 -12.70 7.52 3.14
N VAL A 65 -11.56 7.75 3.80
CA VAL A 65 -10.46 8.55 3.24
C VAL A 65 -9.84 7.76 2.08
N GLU A 66 -9.67 8.41 0.93
CA GLU A 66 -9.06 7.79 -0.26
C GLU A 66 -7.60 8.29 -0.43
N LEU A 67 -6.72 7.36 -0.79
CA LEU A 67 -5.31 7.59 -1.11
C LEU A 67 -5.05 7.17 -2.56
N GLN A 68 -4.43 8.05 -3.34
CA GLN A 68 -3.92 7.72 -4.67
C GLN A 68 -2.45 8.12 -4.76
N PHE A 69 -1.55 7.17 -4.96
CA PHE A 69 -0.11 7.41 -4.96
C PHE A 69 0.66 6.46 -5.87
N THR A 70 1.85 6.87 -6.25
CA THR A 70 2.79 6.07 -7.04
C THR A 70 3.97 5.69 -6.16
N GLY A 71 4.37 4.42 -6.22
CA GLY A 71 5.65 3.95 -5.71
C GLY A 71 6.67 3.85 -6.84
N LYS A 72 7.87 4.42 -6.63
CA LYS A 72 8.98 4.34 -7.59
C LYS A 72 10.29 4.01 -6.89
N GLY A 73 11.11 3.17 -7.51
CA GLY A 73 12.46 2.86 -7.04
C GLY A 73 13.24 2.02 -8.04
N GLU A 74 14.55 1.92 -7.83
CA GLU A 74 15.43 1.00 -8.55
C GLU A 74 15.61 -0.26 -7.71
N VAL A 75 15.24 -1.42 -8.24
CA VAL A 75 15.29 -2.72 -7.55
C VAL A 75 16.00 -3.71 -8.45
N ALA A 76 17.11 -4.28 -7.97
CA ALA A 76 17.93 -5.24 -8.72
C ALA A 76 18.37 -4.76 -10.13
N GLY A 77 18.53 -3.45 -10.32
CA GLY A 77 18.92 -2.86 -11.60
C GLY A 77 17.76 -2.54 -12.54
N GLU A 78 16.52 -2.72 -12.08
CA GLU A 78 15.31 -2.37 -12.83
C GLU A 78 14.54 -1.24 -12.15
N THR A 79 14.00 -0.32 -12.97
CA THR A 79 13.10 0.72 -12.49
C THR A 79 11.72 0.14 -12.26
N TRP A 80 11.28 0.12 -11.01
CA TRP A 80 9.92 -0.25 -10.63
C TRP A 80 9.05 1.00 -10.49
N ILE A 81 7.86 0.97 -11.09
CA ILE A 81 6.84 2.03 -10.98
C ILE A 81 5.46 1.37 -10.84
N TYR A 82 4.80 1.59 -9.71
CA TYR A 82 3.47 1.05 -9.43
C TYR A 82 2.52 2.14 -8.97
N SER A 83 1.28 2.08 -9.46
CA SER A 83 0.19 2.96 -9.03
C SER A 83 -0.68 2.25 -8.01
N TYR A 84 -1.04 2.95 -6.94
CA TYR A 84 -1.86 2.45 -5.86
C TYR A 84 -3.09 3.32 -5.67
N ARG A 85 -4.22 2.67 -5.40
CA ARG A 85 -5.45 3.28 -4.91
C ARG A 85 -5.84 2.56 -3.63
N GLY A 86 -5.97 3.30 -2.54
CA GLY A 86 -6.27 2.74 -1.22
C GLY A 86 -7.39 3.51 -0.53
N TYR A 87 -8.09 2.82 0.36
CA TYR A 87 -9.14 3.38 1.20
C TYR A 87 -8.80 3.08 2.65
N VAL A 88 -8.82 4.09 3.52
CA VAL A 88 -8.68 3.87 4.96
C VAL A 88 -9.98 3.23 5.43
N VAL A 89 -9.92 1.95 5.74
CA VAL A 89 -11.08 1.21 6.25
C VAL A 89 -11.53 1.87 7.55
N PRO A 90 -12.78 2.38 7.64
CA PRO A 90 -13.28 2.98 8.86
C PRO A 90 -13.38 1.92 9.94
N ASN A 91 -13.46 2.34 11.20
CA ASN A 91 -13.75 1.41 12.28
C ASN A 91 -15.09 0.74 11.99
N TRP A 92 -15.08 -0.58 11.80
CA TRP A 92 -16.29 -1.36 11.58
C TRP A 92 -16.58 -2.15 12.86
N PRO A 93 -17.58 -1.75 13.66
CA PRO A 93 -17.95 -2.50 14.84
C PRO A 93 -18.29 -3.95 14.48
N ASN A 94 -17.56 -4.89 15.08
CA ASN A 94 -17.64 -6.34 14.80
C ASN A 94 -17.17 -6.78 13.41
N GLY A 95 -16.43 -5.94 12.67
CA GLY A 95 -15.74 -6.35 11.44
C GLY A 95 -14.60 -7.33 11.72
N VAL A 96 -14.29 -8.18 10.73
CA VAL A 96 -13.12 -9.08 10.72
C VAL A 96 -12.20 -8.69 9.57
#